data_AF-A0A915L4T7-F1
#
_entry.id   AF-A0A915L4T7-F1
#
_cell.length_a   1.000
_cell.length_b   1.000
_cell.length_c   1.000
_cell.angle_alpha   90.00
_cell.angle_beta   90.00
_cell.angle_gamma   90.00
#
_symmetry.space_group_name_H-M   'P 1'
#
loop_
_entity.id
_entity.type
_entity.pdbx_description
1 polymer ?
#
loop_
_entity_poly.entity_id
_entity_poly.type
_entity_poly.pdbx_seq_one_letter_code
_entity_poly.pdbx_strand_id
1 'polypeptide(L)'
;TDDQSFGYGGTGKKSHKKQFDDYGEAFGLQDTIGCFLDLDSGEITFSRNGNPGKKFPTAFKIPPKLLNSSFFPAVVLKNAEIKFNLGAEKFKFDPGAGFIAVCDADDAFSISSSKHGSSAPAVSHRRQAQSNNSPRCIIIEPSRELAQQTHDQMEKFQKYLDVPKIRSCLIVGGIAAKEQLKELSSGVEIVTGTPGRLTEFIQNGNLDLSQVRFFVLDEADGLLSQGHGDLIRSVHKSIPKVTPEGHRLQMIVCSATLHNFDVKKLADQLMHFPQWVDLKGQDSVPETVHHVVCMIDPRTDKRWINMRQHIETDGIHYNDEIRPGTQAAETLSEAVKILKGDYVVRAIREHNMDQSLIFCRTKLDCDNMEKYLNQQSRTRDEFSCVCLHSDRRPDERKQNLELFKTRKVKFLICTDVAARGIDVHGMPYVINVTLPDDKSNYLHRIGRVGRAERMGLAISLVSAVQEKVWYHQCPNRGKNCYNTKLKDHGGCSIWYNEPSLLAEIEDHLGVTIQQIETDMKVQTDEFDGKVVYGQKKRGAGSGYQGHAGVLAGAVQELAELEKCVQTSYWNLKSKKILTC
;
A
#
# COMPACT_ATOMS: atom_id res chain seq x y z
N THR A 1 19.78 6.84 32.07
CA THR A 1 20.11 7.83 33.09
C THR A 1 21.32 8.60 32.62
N ASP A 2 21.15 9.90 32.42
CA ASP A 2 22.23 10.85 32.18
C ASP A 2 22.91 11.22 33.52
N ASP A 3 23.90 12.10 33.47
CA ASP A 3 24.65 12.60 34.63
C ASP A 3 23.89 13.63 35.47
N GLN A 4 22.67 14.01 35.06
CA GLN A 4 21.89 15.12 35.63
C GLN A 4 20.52 14.69 36.21
N SER A 5 20.08 13.46 35.98
CA SER A 5 18.81 12.93 36.48
C SER A 5 18.90 12.33 37.89
N PHE A 6 17.78 12.43 38.62
CA PHE A 6 17.55 11.83 39.93
C PHE A 6 16.35 10.88 39.82
N GLY A 7 16.59 9.58 39.82
CA GLY A 7 15.57 8.57 39.49
C GLY A 7 15.36 7.53 40.59
N TYR A 8 14.22 6.85 40.53
CA TYR A 8 13.87 5.69 41.34
C TYR A 8 13.16 4.67 40.45
N GLY A 9 13.63 3.42 40.47
CA GLY A 9 13.19 2.37 39.54
C GLY A 9 12.39 1.25 40.21
N GLY A 10 11.66 0.48 39.40
CA GLY A 10 10.80 -0.63 39.86
C GLY A 10 11.51 -1.72 40.67
N THR A 11 12.83 -1.80 40.58
CA THR A 11 13.66 -2.72 41.39
C THR A 11 13.95 -2.21 42.81
N GLY A 12 13.42 -1.05 43.21
CA GLY A 12 13.66 -0.44 44.52
C GLY A 12 14.99 0.31 44.64
N LYS A 13 15.70 0.49 43.53
CA LYS A 13 16.97 1.22 43.49
C LYS A 13 16.77 2.68 43.11
N LYS A 14 17.53 3.57 43.74
CA LYS A 14 17.69 4.95 43.31
C LYS A 14 18.80 5.04 42.26
N SER A 15 18.67 5.94 41.30
CA SER A 15 19.62 6.07 40.19
C SER A 15 20.08 7.51 40.00
N HIS A 16 21.40 7.73 39.96
CA HIS A 16 22.02 9.01 39.65
C HIS A 16 23.41 8.77 39.03
N LYS A 17 23.80 9.51 37.99
CA LYS A 17 25.12 9.37 37.32
C LYS A 17 25.46 7.92 36.91
N LYS A 18 24.48 7.19 36.38
CA LYS A 18 24.59 5.76 36.00
C LYS A 18 24.94 4.80 37.16
N GLN A 19 24.86 5.25 38.41
CA GLN A 19 24.94 4.41 39.60
C GLN A 19 23.53 4.02 40.05
N PHE A 20 23.41 2.82 40.63
CA PHE A 20 22.15 2.23 41.08
C PHE A 20 22.31 1.67 42.49
N ASP A 21 21.84 2.41 43.48
CA ASP A 21 21.99 2.07 44.89
C ASP A 21 20.66 1.57 45.48
N ASP A 22 20.74 0.62 46.40
CA ASP A 22 19.58 0.19 47.17
C ASP A 22 19.07 1.37 48.02
N TYR A 23 17.74 1.57 48.01
CA TYR A 23 17.15 2.78 48.58
C TYR A 23 15.76 2.53 49.18
N GLY A 24 14.85 2.04 48.36
CA GLY A 24 13.45 1.80 48.75
C GLY A 24 13.05 0.36 48.42
N GLU A 25 11.76 0.15 48.27
CA GLU A 25 11.21 -1.16 47.97
C GLU A 25 10.96 -1.34 46.47
N ALA A 26 11.01 -2.58 45.98
CA ALA A 26 10.57 -2.86 44.61
C ALA A 26 9.05 -2.63 44.46
N PHE A 27 8.61 -2.22 43.28
CA PHE A 27 7.19 -1.95 42.99
C PHE A 27 6.79 -2.50 41.61
N GLY A 28 5.49 -2.76 41.45
CA GLY A 28 4.91 -3.39 40.26
C GLY A 28 3.48 -2.93 39.98
N LEU A 29 2.68 -3.85 39.42
CA LEU A 29 1.33 -3.55 38.98
C LEU A 29 0.45 -3.06 40.15
N GLN A 30 -0.32 -1.99 39.92
CA GLN A 30 -1.22 -1.33 40.90
C GLN A 30 -0.56 -0.53 42.03
N ASP A 31 0.77 -0.57 42.15
CA ASP A 31 1.50 0.30 43.06
C ASP A 31 1.45 1.77 42.61
N THR A 32 1.46 2.68 43.57
CA THR A 32 1.55 4.13 43.31
C THR A 32 2.81 4.67 43.95
N ILE A 33 3.62 5.35 43.14
CA ILE A 33 4.88 5.95 43.59
C ILE A 33 4.71 7.45 43.73
N GLY A 34 4.99 7.98 44.92
CA GLY A 34 5.09 9.41 45.17
C GLY A 34 6.52 9.89 44.91
N CYS A 35 6.66 11.04 44.25
CA CYS A 35 7.94 11.74 44.08
C CYS A 35 7.81 13.12 44.71
N PHE A 36 8.69 13.43 45.65
CA PHE A 36 8.65 14.65 46.44
C PHE A 36 9.95 15.43 46.25
N LEU A 37 9.82 16.68 45.86
CA LEU A 37 10.90 17.64 45.77
C LEU A 37 10.66 18.71 46.83
N ASP A 38 11.51 18.73 47.86
CA ASP A 38 11.50 19.75 48.89
C ASP A 38 12.45 20.88 48.49
N LEU A 39 11.88 22.05 48.17
CA LEU A 39 12.63 23.22 47.72
C LEU A 39 13.34 23.96 48.86
N ASP A 40 12.86 23.81 50.11
CA ASP A 40 13.45 24.47 51.28
C ASP A 40 14.72 23.74 51.72
N SER A 41 14.68 22.40 51.75
CA SER A 41 15.82 21.57 52.15
C SER A 41 16.68 21.11 50.98
N GLY A 42 16.20 21.25 49.74
CA GLY A 42 16.86 20.77 48.53
C GLY A 42 16.93 19.24 48.47
N GLU A 43 15.92 18.55 48.99
CA GLU A 43 15.91 17.10 49.13
C GLU A 43 14.88 16.43 48.19
N ILE A 44 15.24 15.28 47.64
CA ILE A 44 14.35 14.45 46.82
C ILE A 44 14.05 13.17 47.59
N THR A 45 12.77 12.86 47.77
CA THR A 45 12.28 11.64 48.42
C THR A 45 11.22 10.93 47.58
N PHE A 46 11.06 9.62 47.79
CA PHE A 46 10.01 8.83 47.14
C PHE A 46 9.16 8.09 48.18
N SER A 47 7.97 7.63 47.77
CA SER A 47 7.12 6.75 48.58
C SER A 47 6.43 5.69 47.72
N ARG A 48 5.91 4.64 48.36
CA ARG A 48 5.07 3.62 47.73
C ARG A 48 3.75 3.47 48.49
N ASN A 49 2.63 3.49 47.77
CA ASN A 49 1.27 3.25 48.27
C ASN A 49 0.90 4.05 49.54
N GLY A 50 1.33 5.31 49.60
CA GLY A 50 1.44 6.14 50.82
C GLY A 50 0.54 5.82 52.02
N ASN A 51 1.16 5.64 53.18
CA ASN A 51 0.58 6.10 54.45
C ASN A 51 1.20 7.46 54.80
N PRO A 52 0.47 8.40 55.41
CA PRO A 52 1.07 9.64 55.93
C PRO A 52 2.08 9.25 57.03
N GLY A 53 3.38 9.27 56.70
CA GLY A 53 4.47 8.91 57.62
C GLY A 53 5.50 7.89 57.10
N LYS A 54 5.28 7.25 55.93
CA LYS A 54 6.25 6.31 55.33
C LYS A 54 6.81 6.83 53.99
N LYS A 55 7.39 8.02 54.00
CA LYS A 55 8.35 8.38 52.94
C LYS A 55 9.60 7.52 53.13
N PHE A 56 10.21 7.07 52.05
CA PHE A 56 11.55 6.53 52.16
C PHE A 56 12.50 7.64 52.67
N PRO A 57 13.67 7.30 53.25
CA PRO A 57 14.67 8.29 53.64
C PRO A 57 15.05 9.22 52.49
N THR A 58 15.79 10.30 52.73
CA THR A 58 16.26 11.18 51.65
C THR A 58 17.00 10.40 50.56
N ALA A 59 16.49 10.42 49.32
CA ALA A 59 17.12 9.73 48.18
C ALA A 59 18.36 10.50 47.73
N PHE A 60 18.19 11.81 47.57
CA PHE A 60 19.19 12.71 47.03
C PHE A 60 19.14 14.06 47.74
N LYS A 61 20.31 14.68 47.93
CA LYS A 61 20.47 16.11 48.20
C LYS A 61 20.88 16.81 46.91
N ILE A 62 20.16 17.85 46.54
CA ILE A 62 20.42 18.62 45.33
C ILE A 62 21.73 19.39 45.52
N PRO A 63 22.72 19.20 44.62
CA PRO A 63 23.97 19.95 44.69
C PRO A 63 23.71 21.48 44.63
N PRO A 64 24.46 22.32 45.36
CA PRO A 64 24.23 23.77 45.39
C PRO A 64 24.17 24.43 44.00
N LYS A 65 24.96 23.92 43.05
CA LYS A 65 24.98 24.39 41.66
C LYS A 65 23.68 24.15 40.86
N LEU A 66 22.80 23.26 41.34
CA LEU A 66 21.54 22.90 40.69
C LEU A 66 20.31 23.47 41.41
N LEU A 67 20.46 24.15 42.55
CA LEU A 67 19.31 24.66 43.33
C LEU A 67 18.46 25.68 42.55
N ASN A 68 19.07 26.43 41.64
CA ASN A 68 18.37 27.39 40.76
C ASN A 68 18.12 26.84 39.35
N SER A 69 18.17 25.52 39.16
CA SER A 69 17.91 24.87 37.88
C SER A 69 16.47 24.38 37.79
N SER A 70 15.96 24.25 36.57
CA SER A 70 14.64 23.68 36.31
C SER A 70 14.70 22.15 36.30
N PHE A 71 13.79 21.53 37.03
CA PHE A 71 13.62 20.08 37.06
C PHE A 71 12.37 19.67 36.29
N PHE A 72 12.49 18.63 35.48
CA PHE A 72 11.38 18.10 34.69
C PHE A 72 11.04 16.69 35.17
N PRO A 73 9.75 16.39 35.47
CA PRO A 73 9.34 15.03 35.74
C PRO A 73 9.53 14.19 34.46
N ALA A 74 10.24 13.07 34.59
CA ALA A 74 10.53 12.19 33.48
C ALA A 74 10.35 10.74 33.90
N VAL A 75 9.86 9.90 32.97
CA VAL A 75 9.78 8.46 33.16
C VAL A 75 10.27 7.73 31.93
N VAL A 76 10.95 6.61 32.20
CA VAL A 76 11.45 5.70 31.19
C VAL A 76 10.80 4.35 31.46
N LEU A 77 10.07 3.82 30.48
CA LEU A 77 9.36 2.55 30.57
C LEU A 77 10.01 1.50 29.69
N LYS A 78 9.94 0.24 30.12
CA LYS A 78 10.25 -0.94 29.32
C LYS A 78 9.20 -2.00 29.63
N ASN A 79 8.35 -2.33 28.66
CA ASN A 79 7.27 -3.32 28.79
C ASN A 79 6.32 -3.06 29.99
N ALA A 80 5.95 -1.80 30.22
CA ALA A 80 5.10 -1.40 31.34
C ALA A 80 4.21 -0.21 30.95
N GLU A 81 3.09 -0.06 31.65
CA GLU A 81 2.17 1.07 31.56
C GLU A 81 2.12 1.80 32.90
N ILE A 82 1.96 3.13 32.87
CA ILE A 82 1.89 3.96 34.07
C ILE A 82 0.89 5.10 33.83
N LYS A 83 0.13 5.45 34.87
CA LYS A 83 -0.70 6.68 34.89
C LYS A 83 0.04 7.75 35.68
N PHE A 84 0.25 8.92 35.07
CA PHE A 84 0.77 10.09 35.77
C PHE A 84 -0.37 10.94 36.31
N ASN A 85 -0.15 11.48 37.49
CA ASN A 85 -0.96 12.55 38.04
C ASN A 85 0.01 13.59 38.62
N LEU A 86 -0.02 14.81 38.09
CA LEU A 86 0.78 15.94 38.57
C LEU A 86 -0.05 16.95 39.39
N GLY A 87 -1.30 16.61 39.70
CA GLY A 87 -2.27 17.48 40.37
C GLY A 87 -3.59 17.67 39.60
N ALA A 88 -3.66 17.21 38.35
CA ALA A 88 -4.87 17.35 37.52
C ALA A 88 -6.07 16.53 38.03
N GLU A 89 -5.81 15.46 38.78
CA GLU A 89 -6.81 14.68 39.51
C GLU A 89 -6.43 14.60 40.99
N LYS A 90 -7.37 14.24 41.88
CA LYS A 90 -7.05 13.99 43.29
C LYS A 90 -6.02 12.86 43.42
N PHE A 91 -4.94 13.08 44.17
CA PHE A 91 -3.95 12.03 44.42
C PHE A 91 -4.57 10.84 45.16
N LYS A 92 -4.23 9.62 44.73
CA LYS A 92 -4.67 8.37 45.37
C LYS A 92 -4.17 8.26 46.82
N PHE A 93 -3.00 8.82 47.09
CA PHE A 93 -2.40 8.91 48.42
C PHE A 93 -2.04 10.37 48.69
N ASP A 94 -2.35 10.84 49.90
CA ASP A 94 -2.11 12.23 50.29
C ASP A 94 -0.59 12.53 50.34
N PRO A 95 -0.12 13.61 49.68
CA PRO A 95 1.30 13.97 49.68
C PRO A 95 1.82 14.48 51.04
N GLY A 96 0.92 14.78 51.99
CA GLY A 96 1.21 15.32 53.32
C GLY A 96 1.32 16.84 53.34
N ALA A 97 1.23 17.42 54.54
CA ALA A 97 1.34 18.86 54.75
C ALA A 97 2.70 19.40 54.26
N GLY A 98 2.69 20.56 53.59
CA GLY A 98 3.88 21.24 53.08
C GLY A 98 4.25 20.93 51.63
N PHE A 99 3.57 20.00 50.96
CA PHE A 99 3.75 19.73 49.53
C PHE A 99 2.54 20.19 48.74
N ILE A 100 2.80 20.85 47.60
CA ILE A 100 1.78 21.21 46.61
C ILE A 100 1.93 20.36 45.37
N ALA A 101 0.86 20.19 44.60
CA ALA A 101 0.94 19.53 43.32
C ALA A 101 1.71 20.39 42.31
N VAL A 102 2.34 19.77 41.31
CA VAL A 102 3.08 20.50 40.27
C VAL A 102 2.15 21.40 39.46
N CYS A 103 0.90 20.97 39.23
CA CYS A 103 -0.12 21.77 38.55
C CYS A 103 -0.59 23.00 39.37
N ASP A 104 -0.38 22.99 40.69
CA ASP A 104 -0.77 24.08 41.59
C ASP A 104 0.43 25.00 41.93
N ALA A 105 1.62 24.72 41.36
CA ALA A 105 2.79 25.56 41.55
C ALA A 105 2.61 26.91 40.84
N ASP A 106 3.03 27.99 41.48
CA ASP A 106 2.97 29.34 40.94
C ASP A 106 3.80 29.42 39.63
N ASP A 107 3.24 30.11 38.62
CA ASP A 107 3.87 30.34 37.32
C ASP A 107 5.26 31.00 37.45
N ALA A 108 5.53 31.74 38.53
CA ALA A 108 6.84 32.31 38.82
C ALA A 108 7.94 31.24 39.06
N PHE A 109 7.56 30.02 39.44
CA PHE A 109 8.46 28.90 39.73
C PHE A 109 8.25 27.71 38.78
N SER A 110 7.49 27.88 37.71
CA SER A 110 7.23 26.85 36.70
C SER A 110 7.81 27.24 35.34
N ILE A 111 8.37 26.26 34.61
CA ILE A 111 8.83 26.46 33.23
C ILE A 111 8.33 25.33 32.34
N SER A 112 7.85 25.68 31.16
CA SER A 112 7.47 24.70 30.14
C SER A 112 8.72 24.17 29.43
N SER A 113 8.89 22.85 29.37
CA SER A 113 9.97 22.23 28.59
C SER A 113 9.76 22.44 27.09
N SER A 114 10.80 22.88 26.38
CA SER A 114 10.86 22.88 24.91
C SER A 114 11.40 21.57 24.32
N LYS A 115 11.92 20.67 25.17
CA LYS A 115 12.43 19.35 24.77
C LYS A 115 11.36 18.30 25.04
N HIS A 116 10.62 17.92 24.01
CA HIS A 116 9.85 16.70 24.02
C HIS A 116 10.82 15.54 23.82
N GLY A 117 10.88 14.62 24.79
CA GLY A 117 11.47 13.30 24.55
C GLY A 117 10.87 12.72 23.28
N SER A 118 11.69 12.00 22.51
CA SER A 118 11.24 11.26 21.32
C SER A 118 9.86 10.64 21.56
N SER A 119 8.87 11.10 20.79
CA SER A 119 7.42 10.82 20.84
C SER A 119 6.55 11.64 21.82
N ALA A 120 6.34 12.94 21.55
CA ALA A 120 5.01 13.60 21.53
C ALA A 120 5.17 15.06 21.07
N PRO A 121 4.28 15.63 20.23
CA PRO A 121 4.32 17.06 19.94
C PRO A 121 3.81 17.88 21.13
N ALA A 122 4.33 19.11 21.25
CA ALA A 122 3.91 20.11 22.21
C ALA A 122 2.39 20.33 22.18
N VAL A 123 1.71 20.10 23.30
CA VAL A 123 0.39 20.71 23.52
C VAL A 123 0.64 22.11 24.06
N SER A 124 0.83 23.06 23.16
CA SER A 124 0.60 24.45 23.49
C SER A 124 -0.91 24.63 23.72
N HIS A 125 -1.34 24.95 24.94
CA HIS A 125 -2.68 25.49 25.20
C HIS A 125 -2.84 26.94 24.69
N ARG A 126 -2.33 27.22 23.48
CA ARG A 126 -3.01 28.18 22.61
C ARG A 126 -4.10 27.36 21.94
N ARG A 127 -5.35 27.84 21.99
CA ARG A 127 -6.40 27.39 21.07
C ARG A 127 -5.85 27.54 19.64
N GLN A 128 -5.17 26.51 19.12
CA GLN A 128 -4.79 26.46 17.73
C GLN A 128 -6.11 26.46 16.97
N ALA A 129 -6.36 27.53 16.23
CA ALA A 129 -7.31 27.47 15.14
C ALA A 129 -6.94 26.21 14.35
N GLN A 130 -7.87 25.26 14.27
CA GLN A 130 -7.68 23.97 13.62
C GLN A 130 -7.10 24.25 12.23
N SER A 131 -5.86 23.80 11.97
CA SER A 131 -5.27 24.05 10.66
C SER A 131 -6.12 23.32 9.64
N ASN A 132 -6.66 24.05 8.66
CA ASN A 132 -7.58 23.48 7.67
C ASN A 132 -6.92 22.36 6.85
N ASN A 133 -5.59 22.24 6.86
CA ASN A 133 -4.85 21.24 6.13
C ASN A 133 -4.46 19.99 6.96
N SER A 134 -5.19 19.68 8.03
CA SER A 134 -4.93 18.53 8.91
C SER A 134 -6.05 17.46 8.86
N PRO A 135 -6.02 16.50 7.91
CA PRO A 135 -7.06 15.48 7.80
C PRO A 135 -7.04 14.48 8.96
N ARG A 136 -8.17 13.81 9.18
CA ARG A 136 -8.31 12.70 10.13
C ARG A 136 -7.99 11.34 9.50
N CYS A 137 -8.14 11.22 8.19
CA CYS A 137 -7.85 9.99 7.46
C CYS A 137 -6.94 10.28 6.27
N ILE A 138 -5.93 9.43 6.08
CA ILE A 138 -5.12 9.39 4.87
C ILE A 138 -5.20 7.99 4.26
N ILE A 139 -5.55 7.93 2.98
CA ILE A 139 -5.63 6.72 2.17
C ILE A 139 -4.55 6.81 1.09
N ILE A 140 -3.64 5.83 1.09
CA ILE A 140 -2.56 5.73 0.11
C ILE A 140 -2.89 4.63 -0.88
N GLU A 141 -2.81 4.99 -2.16
CA GLU A 141 -3.20 4.19 -3.31
C GLU A 141 -2.03 4.08 -4.29
N PRO A 142 -1.70 2.90 -4.85
CA PRO A 142 -0.54 2.71 -5.71
C PRO A 142 -0.64 3.41 -7.06
N SER A 143 -1.86 3.64 -7.57
CA SER A 143 -2.08 4.29 -8.85
C SER A 143 -3.02 5.48 -8.70
N ARG A 144 -2.88 6.44 -9.62
CA ARG A 144 -3.78 7.60 -9.67
C ARG A 144 -5.21 7.18 -9.97
N GLU A 145 -5.36 6.16 -10.80
CA GLU A 145 -6.66 5.66 -11.25
C GLU A 145 -7.42 5.02 -10.09
N LEU A 146 -6.73 4.26 -9.22
CA LEU A 146 -7.33 3.72 -8.00
C LEU A 146 -7.69 4.84 -7.02
N ALA A 147 -6.76 5.79 -6.81
CA ALA A 147 -7.02 6.95 -5.94
C ALA A 147 -8.25 7.76 -6.38
N GLN A 148 -8.42 7.97 -7.69
CA GLN A 148 -9.61 8.62 -8.24
C GLN A 148 -10.87 7.78 -7.98
N GLN A 149 -10.82 6.46 -8.18
CA GLN A 149 -11.97 5.59 -7.91
C GLN A 149 -12.39 5.63 -6.45
N THR A 150 -11.44 5.50 -5.53
CA THR A 150 -11.67 5.62 -4.08
C THR A 150 -12.28 6.97 -3.74
N HIS A 151 -11.77 8.06 -4.31
CA HIS A 151 -12.32 9.40 -4.13
C HIS A 151 -13.75 9.54 -4.68
N ASP A 152 -14.01 9.06 -5.90
CA ASP A 152 -15.34 9.13 -6.53
C ASP A 152 -16.39 8.35 -5.73
N GLN A 153 -16.00 7.22 -5.13
CA GLN A 153 -16.88 6.49 -4.21
C GLN A 153 -17.11 7.28 -2.92
N MET A 154 -16.07 7.91 -2.37
CA MET A 154 -16.20 8.76 -1.19
C MET A 154 -17.18 9.92 -1.43
N GLU A 155 -17.12 10.59 -2.59
CA GLU A 155 -18.08 11.64 -2.96
C GLU A 155 -19.52 11.14 -3.03
N LYS A 156 -19.73 9.90 -3.49
CA LYS A 156 -21.07 9.29 -3.49
C LYS A 156 -21.57 9.05 -2.07
N PHE A 157 -20.72 8.57 -1.16
CA PHE A 157 -21.08 8.37 0.25
C PHE A 157 -21.33 9.68 0.99
N GLN A 158 -20.51 10.71 0.74
CA GLN A 158 -20.62 12.03 1.37
C GLN A 158 -22.00 12.68 1.18
N LYS A 159 -22.68 12.41 0.07
CA LYS A 159 -24.04 12.92 -0.22
C LYS A 159 -25.09 12.49 0.81
N TYR A 160 -24.82 11.43 1.56
CA TYR A 160 -25.73 10.88 2.57
C TYR A 160 -25.30 11.21 4.01
N LEU A 161 -24.23 12.00 4.19
CA LEU A 161 -23.66 12.34 5.48
C LEU A 161 -23.71 13.85 5.71
N ASP A 162 -24.85 14.33 6.21
CA ASP A 162 -25.06 15.76 6.50
C ASP A 162 -24.31 16.21 7.76
N VAL A 163 -24.23 15.35 8.79
CA VAL A 163 -23.56 15.65 10.07
C VAL A 163 -22.83 14.43 10.61
N PRO A 164 -21.48 14.45 10.72
CA PRO A 164 -20.59 15.44 10.12
C PRO A 164 -20.67 15.45 8.60
N LYS A 165 -20.63 16.66 8.03
CA LYS A 165 -20.22 16.82 6.64
C LYS A 165 -18.77 16.38 6.50
N ILE A 166 -18.54 15.35 5.71
CA ILE A 166 -17.21 14.83 5.39
C ILE A 166 -16.77 15.45 4.07
N ARG A 167 -15.57 16.03 4.05
CA ARG A 167 -14.91 16.48 2.83
C ARG A 167 -13.68 15.62 2.57
N SER A 168 -13.53 15.21 1.31
CA SER A 168 -12.34 14.55 0.81
C SER A 168 -11.55 15.47 -0.10
N CYS A 169 -10.27 15.18 -0.28
CA CYS A 169 -9.43 15.76 -1.32
C CYS A 169 -8.58 14.68 -1.97
N LEU A 170 -8.44 14.78 -3.29
CA LEU A 170 -7.60 13.89 -4.10
C LEU A 170 -6.22 14.51 -4.33
N ILE A 171 -5.17 13.85 -3.82
CA ILE A 171 -3.78 14.30 -3.98
C ILE A 171 -3.02 13.34 -4.90
N VAL A 172 -3.00 13.68 -6.19
CA VAL A 172 -2.37 12.87 -7.24
C VAL A 172 -1.58 13.71 -8.24
N GLY A 173 -0.66 13.05 -8.95
CA GLY A 173 0.07 13.66 -10.06
C GLY A 173 -0.84 13.95 -11.27
N GLY A 174 -0.49 14.99 -12.03
CA GLY A 174 -1.23 15.40 -13.24
C GLY A 174 -2.38 16.38 -13.01
N ILE A 175 -2.72 16.69 -11.75
CA ILE A 175 -3.62 17.79 -11.38
C ILE A 175 -2.76 18.98 -10.90
N ALA A 176 -3.16 20.20 -11.21
CA ALA A 176 -2.41 21.40 -10.82
C ALA A 176 -2.28 21.50 -9.29
N ALA A 177 -1.07 21.76 -8.78
CA ALA A 177 -0.81 21.87 -7.34
C ALA A 177 -1.70 22.90 -6.65
N LYS A 178 -1.92 24.03 -7.32
CA LYS A 178 -2.73 25.15 -6.81
C LYS A 178 -4.18 24.76 -6.55
N GLU A 179 -4.74 23.87 -7.37
CA GLU A 179 -6.12 23.39 -7.21
C GLU A 179 -6.24 22.48 -5.97
N GLN A 180 -5.32 21.52 -5.83
CA GLN A 180 -5.26 20.62 -4.68
C GLN A 180 -5.01 21.41 -3.37
N LEU A 181 -4.12 22.41 -3.39
CA LEU A 181 -3.87 23.28 -2.23
C LEU A 181 -5.08 24.10 -1.84
N LYS A 182 -5.84 24.62 -2.82
CA LYS A 182 -7.07 25.36 -2.56
C LYS A 182 -8.10 24.48 -1.86
N GLU A 183 -8.26 23.25 -2.32
CA GLU A 183 -9.18 22.27 -1.71
C GLU A 183 -8.77 21.94 -0.27
N LEU A 184 -7.49 21.60 -0.04
CA LEU A 184 -6.95 21.39 1.31
C LEU A 184 -7.16 22.60 2.23
N SER A 185 -6.90 23.81 1.75
CA SER A 185 -7.05 25.03 2.55
C SER A 185 -8.49 25.30 3.00
N SER A 186 -9.47 24.69 2.34
CA SER A 186 -10.88 24.79 2.73
C SER A 186 -11.21 23.97 3.98
N GLY A 187 -10.36 23.03 4.38
CA GLY A 187 -10.64 22.04 5.43
C GLY A 187 -11.02 20.70 4.80
N VAL A 188 -10.31 19.63 5.14
CA VAL A 188 -10.63 18.29 4.66
C VAL A 188 -10.54 17.28 5.80
N GLU A 189 -11.44 16.30 5.81
CA GLU A 189 -11.42 15.22 6.81
C GLU A 189 -10.67 13.99 6.29
N ILE A 190 -10.71 13.75 4.98
CA ILE A 190 -10.11 12.58 4.32
C ILE A 190 -9.22 13.06 3.17
N VAL A 191 -8.00 12.53 3.10
CA VAL A 191 -7.11 12.70 1.95
C VAL A 191 -6.89 11.34 1.32
N THR A 192 -7.15 11.24 0.02
CA THR A 192 -6.82 10.06 -0.80
C THR A 192 -5.73 10.46 -1.78
N GLY A 193 -4.68 9.66 -1.96
CA GLY A 193 -3.64 10.06 -2.88
C GLY A 193 -2.57 9.03 -3.18
N THR A 194 -1.74 9.35 -4.15
CA THR A 194 -0.60 8.52 -4.55
C THR A 194 0.65 8.87 -3.73
N PRO A 195 1.51 7.89 -3.38
CA PRO A 195 2.67 8.06 -2.51
C PRO A 195 3.53 9.30 -2.81
N GLY A 196 4.00 9.42 -4.06
CA GLY A 196 4.93 10.48 -4.45
C GLY A 196 4.35 11.88 -4.26
N ARG A 197 3.09 12.09 -4.63
CA ARG A 197 2.42 13.39 -4.50
C ARG A 197 2.10 13.74 -3.05
N LEU A 198 1.65 12.75 -2.27
CA LEU A 198 1.42 12.93 -0.84
C LEU A 198 2.70 13.35 -0.11
N THR A 199 3.83 12.72 -0.45
CA THR A 199 5.12 13.03 0.16
C THR A 199 5.56 14.46 -0.14
N GLU A 200 5.40 14.93 -1.38
CA GLU A 200 5.67 16.31 -1.73
C GLU A 200 4.85 17.29 -0.88
N PHE A 201 3.54 17.03 -0.71
CA PHE A 201 2.65 17.88 0.08
C PHE A 201 3.00 17.88 1.58
N ILE A 202 3.40 16.73 2.12
CA ILE A 202 3.82 16.60 3.52
C ILE A 202 5.15 17.33 3.74
N GLN A 203 6.14 17.11 2.87
CA GLN A 203 7.47 17.72 2.99
C GLN A 203 7.44 19.25 2.85
N ASN A 204 6.56 19.78 1.99
CA ASN A 204 6.36 21.21 1.82
C ASN A 204 5.51 21.85 2.93
N GLY A 205 5.07 21.07 3.93
CA GLY A 205 4.19 21.55 5.00
C GLY A 205 2.77 21.90 4.54
N ASN A 206 2.38 21.46 3.34
CA ASN A 206 1.04 21.70 2.80
C ASN A 206 -0.01 20.73 3.35
N LEU A 207 0.42 19.55 3.79
CA LEU A 207 -0.42 18.53 4.42
C LEU A 207 0.12 18.19 5.81
N ASP A 208 -0.64 18.49 6.87
CA ASP A 208 -0.27 18.19 8.25
C ASP A 208 -0.87 16.86 8.71
N LEU A 209 -0.02 15.96 9.19
CA LEU A 209 -0.42 14.62 9.64
C LEU A 209 -0.75 14.54 11.15
N SER A 210 -0.64 15.65 11.88
CA SER A 210 -0.84 15.71 13.34
C SER A 210 -2.23 15.21 13.80
N GLN A 211 -3.25 15.39 12.96
CA GLN A 211 -4.63 15.00 13.27
C GLN A 211 -5.05 13.65 12.68
N VAL A 212 -4.17 12.96 11.95
CA VAL A 212 -4.49 11.67 11.34
C VAL A 212 -4.74 10.61 12.43
N ARG A 213 -5.88 9.92 12.33
CA ARG A 213 -6.31 8.81 13.20
C ARG A 213 -6.59 7.52 12.43
N PHE A 214 -6.80 7.62 11.13
CA PHE A 214 -6.94 6.49 10.23
C PHE A 214 -5.87 6.56 9.16
N PHE A 215 -5.04 5.52 9.09
CA PHE A 215 -4.04 5.36 8.06
C PHE A 215 -4.35 4.12 7.22
N VAL A 216 -4.78 4.32 5.99
CA VAL A 216 -5.19 3.24 5.10
C VAL A 216 -4.15 3.05 3.99
N LEU A 217 -3.70 1.82 3.81
CA LEU A 217 -2.91 1.39 2.66
C LEU A 217 -3.78 0.44 1.86
N ASP A 218 -4.17 0.84 0.66
CA ASP A 218 -4.86 -0.04 -0.28
C ASP A 218 -3.88 -0.60 -1.32
N GLU A 219 -4.15 -1.80 -1.84
CA GLU A 219 -3.24 -2.60 -2.68
C GLU A 219 -1.77 -2.57 -2.16
N ALA A 220 -1.57 -2.91 -0.89
CA ALA A 220 -0.29 -2.73 -0.19
C ALA A 220 0.89 -3.50 -0.82
N ASP A 221 0.63 -4.68 -1.36
CA ASP A 221 1.58 -5.43 -2.19
C ASP A 221 1.99 -4.64 -3.44
N GLY A 222 1.04 -3.98 -4.10
CA GLY A 222 1.31 -3.10 -5.22
C GLY A 222 2.15 -1.89 -4.85
N LEU A 223 1.88 -1.27 -3.68
CA LEU A 223 2.69 -0.17 -3.14
C LEU A 223 4.13 -0.61 -2.83
N LEU A 224 4.30 -1.79 -2.24
CA LEU A 224 5.60 -2.35 -1.88
C LEU A 224 6.41 -2.74 -3.11
N SER A 225 5.76 -3.38 -4.10
CA SER A 225 6.41 -3.78 -5.35
C SER A 225 6.94 -2.58 -6.15
N GLN A 226 6.33 -1.40 -5.98
CA GLN A 226 6.76 -0.14 -6.61
C GLN A 226 7.85 0.60 -5.82
N GLY A 227 8.33 0.02 -4.71
CA GLY A 227 9.39 0.59 -3.88
C GLY A 227 8.92 1.70 -2.93
N HIS A 228 7.62 1.79 -2.61
CA HIS A 228 7.09 2.82 -1.71
C HIS A 228 7.17 2.47 -0.22
N GLY A 229 7.82 1.36 0.15
CA GLY A 229 7.94 0.93 1.55
C GLY A 229 8.58 1.96 2.49
N ASP A 230 9.68 2.60 2.07
CA ASP A 230 10.35 3.63 2.89
C ASP A 230 9.50 4.90 3.06
N LEU A 231 8.76 5.25 2.02
CA LEU A 231 7.82 6.36 2.04
C LEU A 231 6.71 6.09 3.05
N ILE A 232 6.10 4.90 3.01
CA ILE A 232 5.06 4.50 3.96
C ILE A 232 5.59 4.55 5.40
N ARG A 233 6.81 4.05 5.64
CA ARG A 233 7.47 4.12 6.95
C ARG A 233 7.69 5.57 7.41
N SER A 234 8.09 6.45 6.50
CA SER A 234 8.29 7.88 6.78
C SER A 234 6.98 8.58 7.14
N VAL A 235 5.92 8.38 6.33
CA VAL A 235 4.58 8.91 6.60
C VAL A 235 4.07 8.39 7.94
N HIS A 236 4.19 7.07 8.18
CA HIS A 236 3.83 6.46 9.45
C HIS A 236 4.55 7.15 10.61
N LYS A 237 5.87 7.35 10.53
CA LYS A 237 6.66 7.99 11.59
C LYS A 237 6.17 9.41 11.93
N SER A 238 5.66 10.14 10.94
CA SER A 238 5.15 11.50 11.11
C SER A 238 3.73 11.58 11.70
N ILE A 239 2.98 10.47 11.72
CA ILE A 239 1.63 10.43 12.30
C ILE A 239 1.71 10.10 13.80
N PRO A 240 1.04 10.87 14.68
CA PRO A 240 0.93 10.53 16.10
C PRO A 240 0.30 9.14 16.32
N LYS A 241 0.97 8.28 17.10
CA LYS A 241 0.52 6.90 17.35
C LYS A 241 -0.58 6.79 18.39
N VAL A 242 -0.57 7.71 19.35
CA VAL A 242 -1.53 7.78 20.44
C VAL A 242 -1.89 9.25 20.63
N THR A 243 -3.18 9.53 20.81
CA THR A 243 -3.67 10.88 21.08
C THR A 243 -3.54 11.22 22.57
N PRO A 244 -3.63 12.50 22.96
CA PRO A 244 -3.71 12.89 24.37
C PRO A 244 -4.87 12.19 25.12
N GLU A 245 -5.95 11.86 24.42
CA GLU A 245 -7.11 11.13 24.97
C GLU A 245 -6.91 9.60 25.03
N GLY A 246 -5.72 9.10 24.69
CA GLY A 246 -5.39 7.67 24.75
C GLY A 246 -5.87 6.84 23.55
N HIS A 247 -6.41 7.47 22.51
CA HIS A 247 -6.82 6.74 21.30
C HIS A 247 -5.61 6.42 20.44
N ARG A 248 -5.50 5.17 19.99
CA ARG A 248 -4.44 4.75 19.06
C ARG A 248 -4.75 5.10 17.61
N LEU A 249 -3.71 5.30 16.82
CA LEU A 249 -3.79 5.30 15.36
C LEU A 249 -4.38 3.96 14.90
N GLN A 250 -5.47 4.02 14.14
CA GLN A 250 -6.02 2.85 13.47
C GLN A 250 -5.38 2.76 12.09
N MET A 251 -4.82 1.60 11.78
CA MET A 251 -4.19 1.33 10.50
C MET A 251 -4.95 0.19 9.81
N ILE A 252 -5.29 0.38 8.54
CA ILE A 252 -5.96 -0.62 7.70
C ILE A 252 -5.02 -0.90 6.52
N VAL A 253 -4.74 -2.17 6.27
CA VAL A 253 -3.90 -2.62 5.16
C VAL A 253 -4.70 -3.61 4.35
N CYS A 254 -5.07 -3.21 3.13
CA CYS A 254 -5.74 -4.05 2.15
C CYS A 254 -4.69 -4.54 1.15
N SER A 255 -4.68 -5.84 0.87
CA SER A 255 -3.78 -6.44 -0.11
C SER A 255 -4.41 -7.72 -0.63
N ALA A 256 -4.20 -8.00 -1.92
CA ALA A 256 -4.62 -9.25 -2.53
C ALA A 256 -3.79 -10.44 -2.04
N THR A 257 -2.54 -10.20 -1.61
CA THR A 257 -1.58 -11.23 -1.22
C THR A 257 -1.11 -11.02 0.23
N LEU A 258 -1.98 -11.30 1.21
CA LEU A 258 -1.65 -11.12 2.64
C LEU A 258 -0.49 -12.02 3.12
N HIS A 259 -0.21 -13.11 2.41
CA HIS A 259 0.92 -14.01 2.69
C HIS A 259 2.25 -13.54 2.11
N ASN A 260 2.25 -12.48 1.29
CA ASN A 260 3.48 -11.91 0.78
C ASN A 260 4.37 -11.46 1.96
N PHE A 261 5.62 -11.89 1.94
CA PHE A 261 6.58 -11.64 3.01
C PHE A 261 6.72 -10.14 3.33
N ASP A 262 6.76 -9.29 2.31
CA ASP A 262 6.93 -7.85 2.50
C ASP A 262 5.69 -7.19 3.10
N VAL A 263 4.49 -7.64 2.72
CA VAL A 263 3.22 -7.18 3.32
C VAL A 263 3.17 -7.57 4.80
N LYS A 264 3.50 -8.84 5.11
CA LYS A 264 3.55 -9.34 6.49
C LYS A 264 4.56 -8.60 7.34
N LYS A 265 5.77 -8.42 6.82
CA LYS A 265 6.82 -7.64 7.47
C LYS A 265 6.41 -6.19 7.72
N LEU A 266 5.73 -5.55 6.77
CA LEU A 266 5.21 -4.20 6.95
C LEU A 266 4.15 -4.14 8.06
N ALA A 267 3.21 -5.09 8.06
CA ALA A 267 2.17 -5.18 9.08
C ALA A 267 2.78 -5.37 10.48
N ASP A 268 3.70 -6.32 10.64
CA ASP A 268 4.39 -6.60 11.91
C ASP A 268 5.21 -5.41 12.42
N GLN A 269 5.76 -4.60 11.52
CA GLN A 269 6.57 -3.43 11.87
C GLN A 269 5.75 -2.18 12.22
N LEU A 270 4.62 -1.96 11.54
CA LEU A 270 3.89 -0.69 11.63
C LEU A 270 2.60 -0.79 12.44
N MET A 271 1.96 -1.96 12.45
CA MET A 271 0.63 -2.13 13.05
C MET A 271 0.75 -2.65 14.50
N HIS A 272 -0.08 -2.12 15.38
CA HIS A 272 -0.12 -2.55 16.78
C HIS A 272 -1.19 -3.63 16.97
N PHE A 273 -0.77 -4.90 17.08
CA PHE A 273 -1.63 -6.08 17.25
C PHE A 273 -2.71 -6.17 16.15
N PRO A 274 -2.30 -6.35 14.87
CA PRO A 274 -3.23 -6.40 13.75
C PRO A 274 -4.10 -7.66 13.79
N GLN A 275 -5.38 -7.50 13.47
CA GLN A 275 -6.27 -8.63 13.18
C GLN A 275 -6.13 -8.99 11.70
N TRP A 276 -5.79 -10.23 11.41
CA TRP A 276 -5.73 -10.76 10.05
C TRP A 276 -7.12 -11.25 9.65
N VAL A 277 -7.63 -10.73 8.53
CA VAL A 277 -8.87 -11.20 7.88
C VAL A 277 -8.49 -11.67 6.49
N ASP A 278 -8.20 -12.96 6.38
CA ASP A 278 -7.80 -13.60 5.14
C ASP A 278 -8.94 -14.47 4.63
N LEU A 279 -9.50 -14.06 3.48
CA LEU A 279 -10.65 -14.70 2.86
C LEU A 279 -10.25 -15.83 1.90
N LYS A 280 -8.98 -15.88 1.47
CA LYS A 280 -8.52 -16.82 0.44
C LYS A 280 -7.67 -17.96 1.02
N GLY A 281 -6.92 -17.71 2.10
CA GLY A 281 -6.07 -18.71 2.77
C GLY A 281 -4.81 -19.07 1.99
N GLN A 282 -4.88 -19.13 0.65
CA GLN A 282 -3.77 -19.23 -0.30
C GLN A 282 -4.15 -18.56 -1.62
N ASP A 283 -3.12 -18.12 -2.36
CA ASP A 283 -3.28 -17.61 -3.70
C ASP A 283 -3.75 -18.73 -4.64
N SER A 284 -4.96 -18.59 -5.19
CA SER A 284 -5.56 -19.57 -6.10
C SER A 284 -6.15 -18.89 -7.33
N VAL A 285 -6.15 -19.61 -8.45
CA VAL A 285 -6.80 -19.19 -9.68
C VAL A 285 -8.30 -19.39 -9.52
N PRO A 286 -9.15 -18.37 -9.78
CA PRO A 286 -10.59 -18.55 -9.70
C PRO A 286 -11.06 -19.63 -10.68
N GLU A 287 -12.04 -20.46 -10.29
CA GLU A 287 -12.59 -21.54 -11.14
C GLU A 287 -13.14 -21.03 -12.48
N THR A 288 -13.53 -19.75 -12.55
CA THR A 288 -14.03 -19.11 -13.78
C THR A 288 -12.92 -18.70 -14.76
N VAL A 289 -11.66 -18.94 -14.42
CA VAL A 289 -10.49 -18.55 -15.22
C VAL A 289 -9.84 -19.81 -15.79
N HIS A 290 -9.97 -19.98 -17.10
CA HIS A 290 -9.15 -20.93 -17.83
C HIS A 290 -7.88 -20.21 -18.29
N HIS A 291 -6.72 -20.71 -17.92
CA HIS A 291 -5.44 -20.11 -18.30
C HIS A 291 -4.52 -21.14 -18.95
N VAL A 292 -3.85 -20.71 -20.02
CA VAL A 292 -2.98 -21.55 -20.85
C VAL A 292 -1.70 -20.83 -21.20
N VAL A 293 -0.66 -21.59 -21.52
CA VAL A 293 0.64 -21.10 -21.97
C VAL A 293 0.90 -21.54 -23.41
N CYS A 294 1.36 -20.62 -24.26
CA CYS A 294 1.92 -20.95 -25.56
C CYS A 294 3.42 -20.68 -25.54
N MET A 295 4.23 -21.73 -25.67
CA MET A 295 5.68 -21.59 -25.80
C MET A 295 6.05 -21.11 -27.20
N ILE A 296 6.79 -20.01 -27.29
CA ILE A 296 7.26 -19.41 -28.54
C ILE A 296 8.75 -19.67 -28.66
N ASP A 297 9.11 -20.52 -29.62
CA ASP A 297 10.50 -20.84 -29.89
C ASP A 297 10.93 -20.32 -31.28
N PRO A 298 11.72 -19.25 -31.37
CA PRO A 298 12.20 -18.71 -32.65
C PRO A 298 13.18 -19.65 -33.38
N ARG A 299 13.67 -20.71 -32.73
CA ARG A 299 14.54 -21.73 -33.33
C ARG A 299 13.75 -22.70 -34.20
N THR A 300 12.51 -23.01 -33.80
CA THR A 300 11.61 -23.91 -34.51
C THR A 300 10.66 -23.12 -35.42
N ASP A 301 10.09 -22.01 -34.93
CA ASP A 301 9.25 -21.12 -35.72
C ASP A 301 10.11 -20.11 -36.49
N LYS A 302 10.41 -20.43 -37.74
CA LYS A 302 11.24 -19.59 -38.62
C LYS A 302 10.46 -18.51 -39.37
N ARG A 303 9.17 -18.30 -39.08
CA ARG A 303 8.34 -17.38 -39.87
C ARG A 303 8.84 -15.94 -39.79
N TRP A 304 9.37 -15.53 -38.64
CA TRP A 304 9.94 -14.19 -38.43
C TRP A 304 11.01 -13.80 -39.46
N ILE A 305 11.75 -14.77 -40.03
CA ILE A 305 12.81 -14.52 -41.03
C ILE A 305 12.24 -13.89 -42.30
N ASN A 306 11.02 -14.28 -42.69
CA ASN A 306 10.40 -13.88 -43.96
C ASN A 306 9.18 -12.96 -43.76
N MET A 307 8.87 -12.57 -42.52
CA MET A 307 7.77 -11.66 -42.23
C MET A 307 8.08 -10.26 -42.75
N ARG A 308 7.34 -9.82 -43.76
CA ARG A 308 7.45 -8.45 -44.30
C ARG A 308 6.73 -7.40 -43.44
N GLN A 309 5.67 -7.82 -42.75
CA GLN A 309 4.91 -6.99 -41.83
C GLN A 309 4.95 -7.64 -40.45
N HIS A 310 5.69 -7.01 -39.54
CA HIS A 310 5.79 -7.44 -38.15
C HIS A 310 5.71 -6.23 -37.23
N ILE A 311 5.56 -6.52 -35.94
CA ILE A 311 5.58 -5.50 -34.89
C ILE A 311 6.94 -4.80 -34.85
N GLU A 312 6.94 -3.49 -34.66
CA GLU A 312 8.16 -2.74 -34.34
C GLU A 312 8.65 -3.18 -32.95
N THR A 313 9.92 -3.58 -32.82
CA THR A 313 10.48 -4.01 -31.54
C THR A 313 10.96 -2.80 -30.72
N ASP A 314 11.42 -3.03 -29.49
CA ASP A 314 11.90 -2.00 -28.58
C ASP A 314 13.25 -1.38 -28.98
N GLY A 315 13.83 -1.82 -30.10
CA GLY A 315 15.04 -1.25 -30.68
C GLY A 315 16.32 -1.55 -29.91
N ILE A 316 16.28 -2.41 -28.88
CA ILE A 316 17.49 -2.74 -28.10
C ILE A 316 18.59 -3.39 -28.93
N HIS A 317 18.19 -4.05 -30.02
CA HIS A 317 19.05 -4.78 -30.93
C HIS A 317 19.43 -3.98 -32.19
N TYR A 318 19.09 -2.68 -32.28
CA TYR A 318 19.39 -1.89 -33.49
C TYR A 318 20.88 -1.80 -33.85
N ASN A 319 21.76 -1.88 -32.86
CA ASN A 319 23.21 -1.87 -33.06
C ASN A 319 23.84 -3.27 -33.03
N ASP A 320 23.03 -4.32 -32.85
CA ASP A 320 23.50 -5.70 -32.86
C ASP A 320 23.47 -6.24 -34.30
N GLU A 321 24.41 -7.12 -34.64
CA GLU A 321 24.39 -7.81 -35.94
C GLU A 321 23.35 -8.94 -35.92
N ILE A 322 22.09 -8.61 -36.19
CA ILE A 322 21.01 -9.59 -36.28
C ILE A 322 21.14 -10.37 -37.59
N ARG A 323 21.39 -11.68 -37.48
CA ARG A 323 21.62 -12.58 -38.62
C ARG A 323 20.53 -13.65 -38.67
N PRO A 324 19.46 -13.44 -39.44
CA PRO A 324 18.35 -14.38 -39.52
C PRO A 324 18.79 -15.82 -39.82
N GLY A 325 18.24 -16.78 -39.06
CA GLY A 325 18.60 -18.20 -39.16
C GLY A 325 19.81 -18.64 -38.34
N THR A 326 20.50 -17.72 -37.65
CA THR A 326 21.55 -18.08 -36.67
C THR A 326 20.96 -18.33 -35.27
N GLN A 327 21.77 -18.96 -34.40
CA GLN A 327 21.43 -19.24 -33.00
C GLN A 327 22.06 -18.22 -32.03
N ALA A 328 22.47 -17.04 -32.53
CA ALA A 328 23.00 -15.98 -31.69
C ALA A 328 21.91 -15.46 -30.73
N ALA A 329 22.26 -15.21 -29.46
CA ALA A 329 21.29 -14.86 -28.43
C ALA A 329 20.49 -13.59 -28.77
N GLU A 330 21.16 -12.56 -29.27
CA GLU A 330 20.56 -11.29 -29.71
C GLU A 330 19.61 -11.50 -30.90
N THR A 331 20.00 -12.37 -31.84
CA THR A 331 19.15 -12.72 -32.99
C THR A 331 17.90 -13.45 -32.54
N LEU A 332 18.01 -14.42 -31.63
CA LEU A 332 16.85 -15.16 -31.10
C LEU A 332 15.95 -14.27 -30.24
N SER A 333 16.54 -13.35 -29.47
CA SER A 333 15.82 -12.34 -28.68
C SER A 333 15.00 -11.40 -29.56
N GLU A 334 15.58 -10.88 -30.66
CA GLU A 334 14.84 -10.06 -31.63
C GLU A 334 13.72 -10.88 -32.31
N ALA A 335 14.04 -12.12 -32.72
CA ALA A 335 13.11 -13.02 -33.37
C ALA A 335 11.86 -13.31 -32.52
N VAL A 336 12.02 -13.59 -31.22
CA VAL A 336 10.88 -13.91 -30.36
C VAL A 336 9.97 -12.70 -30.12
N LYS A 337 10.52 -11.48 -30.06
CA LYS A 337 9.73 -10.24 -29.97
C LYS A 337 8.84 -10.06 -31.21
N ILE A 338 9.41 -10.31 -32.39
CA ILE A 338 8.68 -10.29 -33.67
C ILE A 338 7.56 -11.35 -33.65
N LEU A 339 7.88 -12.58 -33.26
CA LEU A 339 6.91 -13.67 -33.21
C LEU A 339 5.78 -13.40 -32.23
N LYS A 340 6.07 -12.87 -31.03
CA LYS A 340 5.04 -12.53 -30.02
C LYS A 340 3.96 -11.63 -30.59
N GLY A 341 4.31 -10.62 -31.41
CA GLY A 341 3.33 -9.79 -32.13
C GLY A 341 2.40 -10.61 -33.03
N ASP A 342 2.96 -11.50 -33.86
CA ASP A 342 2.18 -12.38 -34.75
C ASP A 342 1.27 -13.35 -33.95
N TYR A 343 1.78 -13.90 -32.85
CA TYR A 343 1.03 -14.79 -31.98
C TYR A 343 -0.16 -14.13 -31.27
N VAL A 344 -0.08 -12.83 -30.94
CA VAL A 344 -1.24 -12.07 -30.45
C VAL A 344 -2.34 -12.03 -31.52
N VAL A 345 -2.00 -11.73 -32.77
CA VAL A 345 -2.97 -11.68 -33.89
C VAL A 345 -3.61 -13.05 -34.11
N ARG A 346 -2.84 -14.14 -34.02
CA ARG A 346 -3.34 -15.51 -34.12
C ARG A 346 -4.31 -15.84 -33.01
N ALA A 347 -3.95 -15.55 -31.76
CA ALA A 347 -4.81 -15.79 -30.61
C ALA A 347 -6.15 -15.05 -30.74
N ILE A 348 -6.10 -13.77 -31.16
CA ILE A 348 -7.32 -12.98 -31.39
C ILE A 348 -8.22 -13.62 -32.46
N ARG A 349 -7.64 -14.06 -33.58
CA ARG A 349 -8.39 -14.65 -34.70
C ARG A 349 -8.95 -16.04 -34.36
N GLU A 350 -8.13 -16.91 -33.76
CA GLU A 350 -8.52 -18.28 -33.42
C GLU A 350 -9.69 -18.30 -32.45
N HIS A 351 -9.66 -17.43 -31.44
CA HIS A 351 -10.72 -17.35 -30.43
C HIS A 351 -11.81 -16.32 -30.75
N ASN A 352 -11.75 -15.66 -31.91
CA ASN A 352 -12.66 -14.59 -32.33
C ASN A 352 -12.90 -13.56 -31.21
N MET A 353 -11.82 -13.05 -30.62
CA MET A 353 -11.90 -12.21 -29.43
C MET A 353 -12.57 -10.88 -29.76
N ASP A 354 -13.66 -10.59 -29.06
CA ASP A 354 -14.45 -9.36 -29.21
C ASP A 354 -14.10 -8.30 -28.15
N GLN A 355 -13.51 -8.73 -27.02
CA GLN A 355 -13.04 -7.84 -25.97
C GLN A 355 -11.90 -8.49 -25.18
N SER A 356 -10.70 -7.89 -25.15
CA SER A 356 -9.57 -8.43 -24.37
C SER A 356 -8.70 -7.35 -23.73
N LEU A 357 -8.15 -7.67 -22.56
CA LEU A 357 -6.96 -6.98 -22.06
C LEU A 357 -5.71 -7.63 -22.65
N ILE A 358 -4.72 -6.81 -23.00
CA ILE A 358 -3.43 -7.27 -23.52
C ILE A 358 -2.33 -6.66 -22.63
N PHE A 359 -1.53 -7.51 -22.00
CA PHE A 359 -0.48 -7.08 -21.09
C PHE A 359 0.89 -7.15 -21.75
N CYS A 360 1.59 -6.02 -21.73
CA CYS A 360 3.00 -5.92 -22.12
C CYS A 360 3.85 -5.48 -20.92
N ARG A 361 5.14 -5.85 -20.91
CA ARG A 361 6.09 -5.49 -19.85
C ARG A 361 6.38 -3.99 -19.83
N THR A 362 6.68 -3.42 -21.00
CA THR A 362 7.10 -2.01 -21.10
C THR A 362 6.06 -1.14 -21.79
N LYS A 363 6.16 0.18 -21.56
CA LYS A 363 5.32 1.20 -22.18
C LYS A 363 5.53 1.26 -23.69
N LEU A 364 6.78 1.10 -24.13
CA LEU A 364 7.14 1.08 -25.54
C LEU A 364 6.53 -0.13 -26.25
N ASP A 365 6.56 -1.31 -25.61
CA ASP A 365 5.90 -2.50 -26.14
C ASP A 365 4.38 -2.31 -26.27
N CYS A 366 3.74 -1.60 -25.33
CA CYS A 366 2.33 -1.23 -25.48
C CYS A 366 2.11 -0.39 -26.73
N ASP A 367 2.88 0.69 -26.91
CA ASP A 367 2.77 1.59 -28.06
C ASP A 367 3.01 0.88 -29.40
N ASN A 368 4.03 0.01 -29.44
CA ASN A 368 4.34 -0.78 -30.62
C ASN A 368 3.25 -1.80 -30.94
N MET A 369 2.66 -2.42 -29.92
CA MET A 369 1.52 -3.33 -30.09
C MET A 369 0.28 -2.60 -30.60
N GLU A 370 -0.03 -1.42 -30.08
CA GLU A 370 -1.17 -0.60 -30.54
C GLU A 370 -1.01 -0.22 -32.01
N LYS A 371 0.18 0.25 -32.41
CA LYS A 371 0.46 0.55 -33.82
C LYS A 371 0.33 -0.71 -34.69
N TYR A 372 0.93 -1.81 -34.26
CA TYR A 372 0.94 -3.05 -35.03
C TYR A 372 -0.47 -3.62 -35.23
N LEU A 373 -1.26 -3.73 -34.17
CA LEU A 373 -2.64 -4.22 -34.26
C LEU A 373 -3.51 -3.32 -35.15
N ASN A 374 -3.42 -2.00 -35.00
CA ASN A 374 -4.15 -1.06 -35.85
C ASN A 374 -3.73 -1.15 -37.33
N GLN A 375 -2.46 -1.46 -37.63
CA GLN A 375 -1.97 -1.68 -39.00
C GLN A 375 -2.40 -3.04 -39.58
N GLN A 376 -2.51 -4.08 -38.75
CA GLN A 376 -2.94 -5.42 -39.18
C GLN A 376 -4.45 -5.51 -39.50
N SER A 377 -5.21 -4.49 -39.11
CA SER A 377 -6.67 -4.47 -39.23
C SER A 377 -7.11 -4.39 -40.68
N ARG A 378 -7.71 -5.47 -41.20
CA ARG A 378 -8.24 -5.51 -42.58
C ARG A 378 -9.53 -4.70 -42.71
N THR A 379 -10.28 -4.62 -41.62
CA THR A 379 -11.45 -3.75 -41.48
C THR A 379 -11.17 -2.74 -40.37
N ARG A 380 -11.92 -1.62 -40.33
CA ARG A 380 -11.73 -0.58 -39.31
C ARG A 380 -11.86 -1.06 -37.85
N ASP A 381 -12.43 -2.24 -37.62
CA ASP A 381 -12.78 -2.73 -36.28
C ASP A 381 -12.28 -4.15 -35.96
N GLU A 382 -11.46 -4.78 -36.81
CA GLU A 382 -10.93 -6.13 -36.52
C GLU A 382 -10.03 -6.11 -35.26
N PHE A 383 -9.09 -5.17 -35.21
CA PHE A 383 -8.12 -5.02 -34.11
C PHE A 383 -8.16 -3.64 -33.45
N SER A 384 -9.34 -3.02 -33.36
CA SER A 384 -9.50 -1.70 -32.74
C SER A 384 -8.98 -1.73 -31.30
N CYS A 385 -7.92 -0.95 -31.03
CA CYS A 385 -7.20 -1.01 -29.76
C CYS A 385 -6.73 0.35 -29.28
N VAL A 386 -6.53 0.45 -27.96
CA VAL A 386 -5.98 1.64 -27.30
C VAL A 386 -4.99 1.24 -26.19
N CYS A 387 -4.04 2.11 -25.92
CA CYS A 387 -3.04 1.94 -24.85
C CYS A 387 -3.38 2.67 -23.55
N LEU A 388 -2.99 2.06 -22.42
CA LEU A 388 -3.05 2.66 -21.08
C LEU A 388 -1.73 2.39 -20.35
N HIS A 389 -0.90 3.43 -20.23
CA HIS A 389 0.34 3.44 -19.44
C HIS A 389 0.69 4.86 -18.98
N SER A 390 1.69 5.00 -18.11
CA SER A 390 1.98 6.26 -17.41
C SER A 390 2.49 7.40 -18.30
N ASP A 391 2.97 7.10 -19.51
CA ASP A 391 3.51 8.12 -20.42
C ASP A 391 2.41 8.74 -21.30
N ARG A 392 1.22 8.12 -21.34
CA ARG A 392 0.03 8.71 -21.95
C ARG A 392 -0.50 9.85 -21.09
N ARG A 393 -1.09 10.84 -21.75
CA ARG A 393 -1.63 12.02 -21.05
C ARG A 393 -2.78 11.61 -20.11
N PRO A 394 -2.97 12.32 -19.00
CA PRO A 394 -4.10 12.09 -18.08
C PRO A 394 -5.46 11.91 -18.77
N ASP A 395 -5.81 12.87 -19.64
CA ASP A 395 -7.10 12.91 -20.34
C ASP A 395 -7.22 11.78 -21.36
N GLU A 396 -6.12 11.47 -22.05
CA GLU A 396 -6.02 10.39 -23.02
C GLU A 396 -6.25 9.03 -22.35
N ARG A 397 -5.64 8.79 -21.18
CA ARG A 397 -5.86 7.54 -20.42
C ARG A 397 -7.33 7.36 -20.03
N LYS A 398 -7.99 8.45 -19.58
CA LYS A 398 -9.42 8.44 -19.24
C LYS A 398 -10.26 8.16 -20.49
N GLN A 399 -9.99 8.84 -21.60
CA GLN A 399 -10.69 8.64 -22.85
C GLN A 399 -10.52 7.21 -23.37
N ASN A 400 -9.30 6.66 -23.38
CA ASN A 400 -9.01 5.31 -23.84
C ASN A 400 -9.74 4.26 -22.99
N LEU A 401 -9.74 4.43 -21.67
CA LEU A 401 -10.50 3.56 -20.78
C LEU A 401 -12.00 3.61 -21.06
N GLU A 402 -12.56 4.80 -21.29
CA GLU A 402 -13.98 4.96 -21.65
C GLU A 402 -14.31 4.34 -23.01
N LEU A 403 -13.45 4.50 -24.02
CA LEU A 403 -13.62 3.86 -25.33
C LEU A 403 -13.68 2.34 -25.18
N PHE A 404 -12.82 1.76 -24.34
CA PHE A 404 -12.81 0.33 -24.07
C PHE A 404 -14.03 -0.13 -23.25
N LYS A 405 -14.38 0.57 -22.17
CA LYS A 405 -15.55 0.27 -21.33
C LYS A 405 -16.86 0.33 -22.13
N THR A 406 -16.97 1.29 -23.05
CA THR A 406 -18.12 1.45 -23.96
C THR A 406 -18.08 0.56 -25.19
N ARG A 407 -17.08 -0.34 -25.30
CA ARG A 407 -16.89 -1.28 -26.42
C ARG A 407 -16.76 -0.61 -27.80
N LYS A 408 -16.28 0.63 -27.84
CA LYS A 408 -15.92 1.32 -29.09
C LYS A 408 -14.60 0.82 -29.66
N VAL A 409 -13.77 0.23 -28.81
CA VAL A 409 -12.55 -0.49 -29.17
C VAL A 409 -12.58 -1.85 -28.48
N LYS A 410 -12.02 -2.87 -29.13
CA LYS A 410 -12.04 -4.26 -28.64
C LYS A 410 -10.91 -4.56 -27.67
N PHE A 411 -9.75 -3.93 -27.83
CA PHE A 411 -8.55 -4.29 -27.09
C PHE A 411 -8.00 -3.11 -26.27
N LEU A 412 -7.69 -3.37 -25.00
CA LEU A 412 -6.97 -2.43 -24.15
C LEU A 412 -5.60 -3.00 -23.81
N ILE A 413 -4.56 -2.33 -24.29
CA ILE A 413 -3.17 -2.72 -24.10
C ILE A 413 -2.61 -1.94 -22.91
N CYS A 414 -1.98 -2.61 -21.95
CA CYS A 414 -1.53 -1.98 -20.72
C CYS A 414 -0.31 -2.65 -20.09
N THR A 415 0.35 -1.91 -19.19
CA THR A 415 1.38 -2.44 -18.29
C THR A 415 0.75 -2.80 -16.93
N ASP A 416 1.45 -3.60 -16.11
CA ASP A 416 0.97 -3.96 -14.76
C ASP A 416 0.59 -2.75 -13.91
N VAL A 417 1.47 -1.74 -13.86
CA VAL A 417 1.26 -0.51 -13.09
C VAL A 417 0.01 0.22 -13.54
N ALA A 418 -0.25 0.21 -14.85
CA ALA A 418 -1.34 0.94 -15.45
C ALA A 418 -2.69 0.22 -15.30
N ALA A 419 -2.66 -1.11 -15.26
CA ALA A 419 -3.83 -1.94 -15.03
C ALA A 419 -4.21 -2.08 -13.55
N ARG A 420 -3.32 -1.73 -12.61
CA ARG A 420 -3.68 -1.67 -11.19
C ARG A 420 -4.71 -0.57 -10.94
N GLY A 421 -5.81 -0.96 -10.31
CA GLY A 421 -6.94 -0.09 -10.08
C GLY A 421 -7.69 0.41 -11.32
N ILE A 422 -7.66 -0.30 -12.46
CA ILE A 422 -8.74 -0.09 -13.46
C ILE A 422 -9.95 -0.92 -13.04
N ASP A 423 -11.13 -0.29 -12.93
CA ASP A 423 -12.39 -0.98 -12.68
C ASP A 423 -12.88 -1.64 -13.98
N VAL A 424 -12.23 -2.76 -14.32
CA VAL A 424 -12.50 -3.62 -15.46
C VAL A 424 -12.34 -5.06 -14.97
N HIS A 425 -13.45 -5.77 -14.84
CA HIS A 425 -13.52 -7.15 -14.37
C HIS A 425 -14.49 -7.96 -15.22
N GLY A 426 -14.32 -9.29 -15.24
CA GLY A 426 -15.20 -10.15 -16.01
C GLY A 426 -14.94 -10.13 -17.50
N MET A 427 -13.68 -9.89 -17.89
CA MET A 427 -13.30 -9.94 -19.30
C MET A 427 -13.41 -11.37 -19.84
N PRO A 428 -13.82 -11.54 -21.10
CA PRO A 428 -13.84 -12.87 -21.71
C PRO A 428 -12.42 -13.35 -22.04
N TYR A 429 -11.51 -12.44 -22.35
CA TYR A 429 -10.14 -12.75 -22.73
C TYR A 429 -9.10 -11.86 -22.06
N VAL A 430 -7.94 -12.45 -21.78
CA VAL A 430 -6.70 -11.76 -21.40
C VAL A 430 -5.56 -12.38 -22.22
N ILE A 431 -4.68 -11.56 -22.77
CA ILE A 431 -3.44 -12.02 -23.41
C ILE A 431 -2.25 -11.43 -22.65
N ASN A 432 -1.41 -12.28 -22.08
CA ASN A 432 -0.11 -11.88 -21.54
C ASN A 432 0.93 -12.04 -22.66
N VAL A 433 1.32 -10.94 -23.30
CA VAL A 433 2.33 -10.93 -24.37
C VAL A 433 3.71 -11.27 -23.81
N THR A 434 3.95 -10.84 -22.58
CA THR A 434 5.15 -11.11 -21.78
C THR A 434 4.74 -11.49 -20.38
N LEU A 435 5.39 -12.45 -19.75
CA LEU A 435 5.11 -12.79 -18.34
C LEU A 435 5.50 -11.62 -17.41
N PRO A 436 4.75 -11.39 -16.32
CA PRO A 436 5.12 -10.38 -15.33
C PRO A 436 6.41 -10.77 -14.60
N ASP A 437 7.13 -9.76 -14.12
CA ASP A 437 8.34 -9.94 -13.31
C ASP A 437 8.07 -10.58 -11.95
N ASP A 438 6.84 -10.43 -11.44
CA ASP A 438 6.42 -10.94 -10.14
C ASP A 438 5.20 -11.84 -10.31
N LYS A 439 5.25 -13.01 -9.66
CA LYS A 439 4.19 -14.02 -9.70
C LYS A 439 2.82 -13.54 -9.18
N SER A 440 2.80 -12.59 -8.24
CA SER A 440 1.56 -11.99 -7.73
C SER A 440 0.86 -11.19 -8.82
N ASN A 441 1.63 -10.52 -9.69
CA ASN A 441 1.06 -9.80 -10.83
C ASN A 441 0.41 -10.75 -11.84
N TYR A 442 0.89 -11.98 -12.00
CA TYR A 442 0.26 -12.95 -12.88
C TYR A 442 -1.19 -13.21 -12.46
N LEU A 443 -1.41 -13.45 -11.16
CA LEU A 443 -2.74 -13.61 -10.58
C LEU A 443 -3.62 -12.36 -10.78
N HIS A 444 -3.06 -11.17 -10.63
CA HIS A 444 -3.79 -9.93 -10.90
C HIS A 444 -4.19 -9.77 -12.36
N ARG A 445 -3.34 -10.18 -13.31
CA ARG A 445 -3.65 -10.12 -14.74
C ARG A 445 -4.78 -11.08 -15.09
N ILE A 446 -4.63 -12.36 -14.74
CA ILE A 446 -5.63 -13.38 -15.08
C ILE A 446 -6.93 -13.19 -14.29
N GLY A 447 -6.88 -12.62 -13.08
CA GLY A 447 -8.05 -12.27 -12.28
C GLY A 447 -8.93 -11.17 -12.88
N ARG A 448 -8.50 -10.52 -13.99
CA ARG A 448 -9.36 -9.64 -14.79
C ARG A 448 -10.31 -10.41 -15.70
N VAL A 449 -10.00 -11.68 -15.97
CA VAL A 449 -10.80 -12.58 -16.81
C VAL A 449 -11.80 -13.34 -15.95
N GLY A 450 -12.94 -13.68 -16.54
CA GLY A 450 -13.97 -14.49 -15.89
C GLY A 450 -14.79 -13.72 -14.84
N ARG A 451 -16.06 -14.12 -14.71
CA ARG A 451 -16.98 -13.58 -13.69
C ARG A 451 -18.07 -14.59 -13.41
N ALA A 452 -18.26 -14.99 -12.16
CA ALA A 452 -19.36 -15.83 -11.65
C ALA A 452 -19.87 -16.95 -12.59
N GLU A 453 -20.67 -16.60 -13.61
CA GLU A 453 -21.33 -17.52 -14.55
C GLU A 453 -20.65 -17.62 -15.94
N ARG A 454 -19.51 -16.95 -16.16
CA ARG A 454 -18.79 -16.90 -17.45
C ARG A 454 -17.33 -17.29 -17.28
N MET A 455 -16.93 -18.33 -18.01
CA MET A 455 -15.53 -18.69 -18.19
C MET A 455 -14.82 -17.61 -19.02
N GLY A 456 -13.67 -17.18 -18.53
CA GLY A 456 -12.73 -16.35 -19.27
C GLY A 456 -11.49 -17.14 -19.63
N LEU A 457 -10.82 -16.75 -20.72
CA LEU A 457 -9.60 -17.38 -21.20
C LEU A 457 -8.41 -16.42 -21.08
N ALA A 458 -7.38 -16.83 -20.35
CA ALA A 458 -6.10 -16.12 -20.25
C ALA A 458 -5.02 -16.88 -21.01
N ILE A 459 -4.50 -16.29 -22.09
CA ILE A 459 -3.41 -16.89 -22.89
C ILE A 459 -2.11 -16.18 -22.54
N SER A 460 -1.09 -16.94 -22.14
CA SER A 460 0.24 -16.41 -21.82
C SER A 460 1.26 -16.86 -22.85
N LEU A 461 1.86 -15.91 -23.54
CA LEU A 461 2.93 -16.14 -24.50
C LEU A 461 4.26 -16.19 -23.75
N VAL A 462 4.99 -17.29 -23.86
CA VAL A 462 6.23 -17.54 -23.11
C VAL A 462 7.37 -17.82 -24.08
N SER A 463 8.41 -17.01 -24.04
CA SER A 463 9.60 -17.23 -24.87
C SER A 463 10.35 -18.49 -24.45
N ALA A 464 10.75 -19.34 -25.39
CA ALA A 464 11.62 -20.50 -25.12
C ALA A 464 13.12 -20.13 -25.06
N VAL A 465 13.45 -18.86 -25.34
CA VAL A 465 14.81 -18.30 -25.34
C VAL A 465 14.87 -17.08 -24.41
N GLN A 466 16.08 -16.67 -24.02
CA GLN A 466 16.22 -15.45 -23.24
C GLN A 466 15.92 -14.21 -24.09
N GLU A 467 15.26 -13.23 -23.48
CA GLU A 467 14.92 -11.95 -24.11
C GLU A 467 15.71 -10.82 -23.48
N LYS A 468 16.50 -10.11 -24.28
CA LYS A 468 17.19 -8.90 -23.84
C LYS A 468 16.21 -7.73 -23.91
N VAL A 469 16.05 -6.98 -22.83
CA VAL A 469 15.14 -5.83 -22.80
C VAL A 469 15.78 -4.63 -22.10
N TRP A 470 15.21 -3.45 -22.32
CA TRP A 470 15.65 -2.23 -21.67
C TRP A 470 15.35 -2.23 -20.17
N TYR A 471 16.35 -1.89 -19.37
CA TYR A 471 16.27 -1.69 -17.93
C TYR A 471 17.02 -0.40 -17.56
N HIS A 472 16.32 0.72 -17.69
CA HIS A 472 16.95 2.03 -17.61
C HIS A 472 17.31 2.41 -16.18
N GLN A 473 18.62 2.45 -15.90
CA GLN A 473 19.19 3.05 -14.70
C GLN A 473 19.73 4.47 -14.94
N CYS A 474 19.67 4.93 -16.20
CA CYS A 474 20.18 6.24 -16.57
C CYS A 474 19.31 7.37 -15.99
N PRO A 475 19.89 8.55 -15.70
CA PRO A 475 19.15 9.69 -15.13
C PRO A 475 17.93 10.11 -15.96
N ASN A 476 18.02 9.98 -17.28
CA ASN A 476 16.95 10.34 -18.22
C ASN A 476 15.87 9.26 -18.37
N ARG A 477 15.93 8.18 -17.57
CA ARG A 477 14.94 7.08 -17.52
C ARG A 477 14.54 6.54 -18.90
N GLY A 478 15.54 6.36 -19.77
CA GLY A 478 15.36 5.80 -21.10
C GLY A 478 15.18 6.79 -22.24
N LYS A 479 14.90 8.08 -21.95
CA LYS A 479 14.75 9.09 -23.01
C LYS A 479 16.06 9.23 -23.80
N ASN A 480 16.03 8.84 -25.08
CA ASN A 480 17.18 8.80 -25.99
C ASN A 480 18.36 7.97 -25.44
N CYS A 481 18.07 6.86 -24.75
CA CYS A 481 19.10 5.96 -24.24
C CYS A 481 19.53 4.95 -25.31
N TYR A 482 20.84 4.83 -25.53
CA TYR A 482 21.43 3.87 -26.48
C TYR A 482 22.40 2.89 -25.78
N ASN A 483 22.44 2.87 -24.45
CA ASN A 483 23.39 2.05 -23.69
C ASN A 483 22.84 0.61 -23.51
N THR A 484 23.08 -0.23 -24.51
CA THR A 484 22.62 -1.63 -24.58
C THR A 484 23.47 -2.61 -23.75
N LYS A 485 24.43 -2.11 -22.97
CA LYS A 485 25.20 -2.96 -22.02
C LYS A 485 24.27 -3.48 -20.92
N LEU A 486 24.66 -4.56 -20.27
CA LEU A 486 23.91 -5.10 -19.14
C LEU A 486 24.05 -4.20 -17.91
N LYS A 487 23.01 -4.17 -17.08
CA LYS A 487 22.96 -3.46 -15.80
C LYS A 487 24.21 -3.72 -14.94
N ASP A 488 24.62 -4.98 -14.83
CA ASP A 488 25.78 -5.39 -14.02
C ASP A 488 27.13 -4.91 -14.60
N HIS A 489 27.09 -4.35 -15.82
CA HIS A 489 28.21 -3.73 -16.50
C HIS A 489 27.95 -2.23 -16.78
N GLY A 490 27.19 -1.56 -15.91
CA GLY A 490 26.91 -0.12 -15.99
C GLY A 490 26.03 0.28 -17.18
N GLY A 491 25.28 -0.69 -17.73
CA GLY A 491 24.41 -0.52 -18.87
C GLY A 491 22.94 -0.27 -18.51
N CYS A 492 22.08 -0.27 -19.53
CA CYS A 492 20.64 -0.08 -19.37
C CYS A 492 19.83 -1.25 -19.95
N SER A 493 20.33 -2.48 -19.86
CA SER A 493 19.61 -3.68 -20.29
C SER A 493 19.76 -4.84 -19.33
N ILE A 494 18.85 -5.81 -19.43
CA ILE A 494 18.91 -7.10 -18.74
C ILE A 494 18.40 -8.21 -19.66
N TRP A 495 18.73 -9.46 -19.33
CA TRP A 495 18.16 -10.65 -19.97
C TRP A 495 17.07 -11.23 -19.07
N TYR A 496 15.88 -11.43 -19.63
CA TYR A 496 14.81 -12.18 -18.98
C TYR A 496 14.80 -13.62 -19.44
N ASN A 497 14.50 -14.51 -18.50
CA ASN A 497 14.28 -15.93 -18.72
C ASN A 497 12.82 -16.24 -18.38
N GLU A 498 11.91 -16.08 -19.35
CA GLU A 498 10.49 -16.35 -19.13
C GLU A 498 10.17 -17.80 -18.70
N PRO A 499 10.91 -18.84 -19.13
CA PRO A 499 10.76 -20.19 -18.58
C PRO A 499 10.99 -20.27 -17.07
N SER A 500 11.95 -19.51 -16.54
CA SER A 500 12.15 -19.41 -15.09
C SER A 500 10.99 -18.68 -14.41
N LEU A 501 10.50 -17.58 -15.00
CA LEU A 501 9.33 -16.87 -14.48
C LEU A 501 8.08 -17.76 -14.47
N LEU A 502 7.89 -18.58 -15.52
CA LEU A 502 6.79 -19.53 -15.59
C LEU A 502 6.90 -20.58 -14.47
N ALA A 503 8.08 -21.15 -14.26
CA ALA A 503 8.31 -22.12 -13.19
C ALA A 503 8.01 -21.51 -11.80
N GLU A 504 8.40 -20.26 -11.55
CA GLU A 504 8.08 -19.55 -10.31
C GLU A 504 6.57 -19.30 -10.14
N ILE A 505 5.84 -19.07 -11.23
CA ILE A 505 4.37 -18.95 -11.23
C ILE A 505 3.73 -20.30 -10.92
N GLU A 506 4.15 -21.37 -11.59
CA GLU A 506 3.62 -22.73 -11.40
C GLU A 506 3.86 -23.27 -9.99
N ASP A 507 5.06 -23.05 -9.44
CA ASP A 507 5.40 -23.39 -8.07
C ASP A 507 4.50 -22.66 -7.06
N HIS A 508 4.23 -21.38 -7.31
CA HIS A 508 3.36 -20.57 -6.46
C HIS A 508 1.88 -20.99 -6.52
N LEU A 509 1.41 -21.42 -7.68
CA LEU A 509 0.05 -21.93 -7.85
C LEU A 509 -0.09 -23.40 -7.43
N GLY A 510 1.03 -24.11 -7.25
CA GLY A 510 1.05 -25.55 -6.99
C GLY A 510 0.53 -26.40 -8.17
N VAL A 511 0.50 -25.84 -9.38
CA VAL A 511 -0.03 -26.51 -10.60
C VAL A 511 0.82 -26.16 -11.82
N THR A 512 0.97 -27.11 -12.73
CA THR A 512 1.52 -26.87 -14.07
C THR A 512 0.42 -26.32 -14.97
N ILE A 513 0.68 -25.20 -15.63
CA ILE A 513 -0.30 -24.54 -16.50
C ILE A 513 -0.38 -25.31 -17.82
N GLN A 514 -1.59 -25.52 -18.34
CA GLN A 514 -1.77 -26.23 -19.60
C GLN A 514 -1.03 -25.51 -20.74
N GLN A 515 -0.15 -26.26 -21.42
CA GLN A 515 0.54 -25.78 -22.60
C GLN A 515 -0.29 -26.07 -23.86
N ILE A 516 -0.47 -25.06 -24.71
CA ILE A 516 -1.09 -25.17 -26.02
C ILE A 516 -0.05 -25.03 -27.13
N GLU A 517 -0.41 -25.55 -28.30
CA GLU A 517 0.43 -25.51 -29.50
C GLU A 517 0.38 -24.15 -30.20
N THR A 518 1.31 -23.96 -31.14
CA THR A 518 1.45 -22.71 -31.92
C THR A 518 0.28 -22.37 -32.85
N ASP A 519 -0.72 -23.25 -32.94
CA ASP A 519 -1.99 -22.99 -33.63
C ASP A 519 -3.03 -22.28 -32.75
N MET A 520 -2.68 -21.98 -31.49
CA MET A 520 -3.53 -21.29 -30.51
C MET A 520 -4.80 -22.06 -30.13
N LYS A 521 -4.91 -23.35 -30.46
CA LYS A 521 -6.09 -24.12 -30.07
C LYS A 521 -6.02 -24.55 -28.62
N VAL A 522 -7.05 -24.19 -27.88
CA VAL A 522 -7.27 -24.66 -26.51
C VAL A 522 -8.12 -25.92 -26.57
N GLN A 523 -7.61 -27.02 -26.03
CA GLN A 523 -8.34 -28.29 -25.99
C GLN A 523 -9.60 -28.12 -25.14
N THR A 524 -10.76 -28.45 -25.71
CA THR A 524 -12.02 -28.47 -24.99
C THR A 524 -12.13 -29.81 -24.27
N ASP A 525 -12.00 -29.83 -22.94
CA ASP A 525 -12.25 -31.04 -22.16
C ASP A 525 -13.67 -31.56 -22.38
N GLU A 526 -13.81 -32.88 -22.52
CA GLU A 526 -15.08 -33.60 -22.74
C GLU A 526 -16.09 -33.42 -21.59
N PHE A 527 -15.67 -32.84 -20.47
CA PHE A 527 -16.49 -32.67 -19.26
C PHE A 527 -17.47 -31.50 -19.32
N ASP A 528 -17.28 -30.51 -20.20
CA ASP A 528 -17.96 -29.21 -20.06
C ASP A 528 -18.73 -28.71 -21.29
N GLY A 529 -18.80 -29.53 -22.36
CA GLY A 529 -19.37 -29.12 -23.64
C GLY A 529 -18.58 -27.96 -24.27
N LYS A 530 -18.98 -27.46 -25.45
CA LYS A 530 -18.31 -26.32 -26.10
C LYS A 530 -18.32 -25.09 -25.18
N VAL A 531 -17.24 -24.88 -24.43
CA VAL A 531 -17.05 -23.65 -23.65
C VAL A 531 -16.85 -22.51 -24.63
N VAL A 532 -17.93 -21.75 -24.86
CA VAL A 532 -17.84 -20.47 -25.56
C VAL A 532 -17.47 -19.42 -24.51
N TYR A 533 -16.20 -19.04 -24.49
CA TYR A 533 -15.72 -17.99 -23.59
C TYR A 533 -16.53 -16.71 -23.76
N GLY A 534 -16.84 -16.03 -22.65
CA GLY A 534 -17.66 -14.82 -22.65
C GLY A 534 -19.18 -15.02 -22.75
N GLN A 535 -19.70 -16.24 -22.96
CA GLN A 535 -21.14 -16.53 -22.91
C GLN A 535 -21.57 -17.18 -21.58
N LYS A 536 -22.81 -16.90 -21.14
CA LYS A 536 -23.39 -17.44 -19.89
C LYS A 536 -23.77 -18.90 -20.11
N LYS A 537 -23.29 -19.85 -19.29
CA LYS A 537 -23.73 -21.27 -19.35
C LYS A 537 -25.25 -21.35 -19.18
N ARG A 538 -25.97 -21.77 -20.24
CA ARG A 538 -27.40 -22.14 -20.16
C ARG A 538 -27.50 -23.55 -19.57
N GLY A 539 -27.36 -23.72 -18.25
CA GLY A 539 -27.60 -25.03 -17.64
C GLY A 539 -27.00 -25.31 -16.27
N ALA A 540 -26.05 -24.50 -15.79
CA ALA A 540 -25.55 -24.67 -14.42
C ALA A 540 -26.50 -23.95 -13.45
N GLY A 541 -27.46 -24.69 -12.90
CA GLY A 541 -28.14 -24.29 -11.67
C GLY A 541 -27.07 -23.96 -10.62
N SER A 542 -27.15 -22.76 -10.05
CA SER A 542 -26.14 -22.21 -9.18
C SER A 542 -25.99 -23.06 -7.90
N GLY A 543 -24.94 -23.89 -7.83
CA GLY A 543 -24.47 -24.50 -6.57
C GLY A 543 -24.09 -23.46 -5.50
N TYR A 544 -24.09 -22.17 -5.86
CA TYR A 544 -23.87 -21.01 -4.99
C TYR A 544 -24.80 -20.90 -3.77
N GLN A 545 -25.97 -21.57 -3.76
CA GLN A 545 -26.84 -21.56 -2.58
C GLN A 545 -26.15 -22.15 -1.34
N GLY A 546 -25.27 -23.14 -1.51
CA GLY A 546 -24.53 -23.72 -0.39
C GLY A 546 -23.54 -22.74 0.23
N HIS A 547 -22.70 -22.09 -0.60
CA HIS A 547 -21.64 -21.21 -0.10
C HIS A 547 -22.18 -19.87 0.43
N ALA A 548 -23.21 -19.30 -0.20
CA ALA A 548 -23.88 -18.10 0.32
C ALA A 548 -24.60 -18.39 1.65
N GLY A 549 -25.19 -19.57 1.81
CA GLY A 549 -25.78 -20.00 3.09
C GLY A 549 -24.74 -20.18 4.20
N VAL A 550 -23.56 -20.73 3.85
CA VAL A 550 -22.43 -20.88 4.79
C VAL A 550 -21.85 -19.51 5.20
N LEU A 551 -21.72 -18.58 4.25
CA LEU A 551 -21.15 -17.26 4.51
C LEU A 551 -22.15 -16.27 5.13
N ALA A 552 -23.46 -16.51 5.05
CA ALA A 552 -24.48 -15.58 5.54
C ALA A 552 -24.29 -15.23 7.03
N GLY A 553 -23.97 -16.22 7.86
CA GLY A 553 -23.71 -15.99 9.29
C GLY A 553 -22.48 -15.10 9.51
N ALA A 554 -21.36 -15.42 8.84
CA ALA A 554 -20.13 -14.65 8.94
C ALA A 554 -20.30 -13.21 8.41
N VAL A 555 -21.02 -13.02 7.30
CA VAL A 555 -21.33 -11.71 6.73
C VAL A 555 -22.22 -10.89 7.67
N GLN A 556 -23.18 -11.53 8.36
CA GLN A 556 -24.03 -10.85 9.32
C GLN A 556 -23.26 -10.41 10.57
N GLU A 557 -22.36 -11.26 11.07
CA GLU A 557 -21.44 -10.92 12.17
C GLU A 557 -20.50 -9.77 11.78
N LEU A 558 -19.96 -9.79 10.56
CA LEU A 558 -19.14 -8.72 10.00
C LEU A 558 -19.92 -7.41 9.88
N ALA A 559 -21.16 -7.46 9.40
CA ALA A 559 -22.03 -6.28 9.30
C ALA A 559 -22.37 -5.70 10.67
N GLU A 560 -22.56 -6.54 11.70
CA GLU A 560 -22.79 -6.09 13.08
C GLU A 560 -21.53 -5.48 13.70
N LEU A 561 -20.36 -6.09 13.49
CA LEU A 561 -19.07 -5.55 13.89
C LEU A 561 -18.78 -4.22 13.19
N GLU A 562 -18.99 -4.14 11.88
CA GLU A 562 -18.85 -2.92 11.09
C GLU A 562 -19.80 -1.85 11.61
N LYS A 563 -21.08 -2.17 11.84
CA LYS A 563 -22.05 -1.24 12.43
C LYS A 563 -21.61 -0.77 13.81
N CYS A 564 -21.12 -1.65 14.68
CA CYS A 564 -20.58 -1.29 15.99
C CYS A 564 -19.37 -0.35 15.87
N VAL A 565 -18.44 -0.63 14.96
CA VAL A 565 -17.25 0.20 14.73
C VAL A 565 -17.64 1.56 14.15
N GLN A 566 -18.51 1.60 13.14
CA GLN A 566 -19.01 2.83 12.52
C GLN A 566 -19.81 3.69 13.52
N THR A 567 -20.64 3.07 14.37
CA THR A 567 -21.37 3.78 15.43
C THR A 567 -20.49 4.20 16.60
N SER A 568 -19.36 3.52 16.85
CA SER A 568 -18.39 3.95 17.86
C SER A 568 -17.82 5.34 17.57
N TYR A 569 -17.72 5.73 16.29
CA TYR A 569 -17.34 7.08 15.86
C TYR A 569 -18.35 8.15 16.27
N TRP A 570 -19.64 7.81 16.27
CA TRP A 570 -20.69 8.72 16.76
C TRP A 570 -20.59 8.91 18.28
N ASN A 571 -20.24 7.85 19.01
CA ASN A 571 -19.96 7.91 20.45
C ASN A 571 -18.67 8.68 20.80
N LEU A 572 -17.72 8.78 19.88
CA LEU A 572 -16.54 9.64 20.02
C LEU A 572 -16.89 11.14 19.95
N LYS A 573 -17.98 11.52 19.27
CA LYS A 573 -18.48 12.91 19.24
C LYS A 573 -19.38 13.26 20.43
N SER A 574 -20.12 12.30 20.98
CA SER A 574 -21.11 12.57 22.04
C SER A 574 -20.50 12.89 23.41
N LYS A 575 -19.24 12.49 23.66
CA LYS A 575 -18.53 12.80 24.92
C LYS A 575 -18.16 14.27 25.12
N LYS A 576 -18.64 15.20 24.28
CA LYS A 576 -18.40 16.65 24.46
C LYS A 576 -19.51 17.43 25.17
N ILE A 577 -20.66 16.84 25.50
CA ILE A 577 -21.67 17.51 26.32
C ILE A 577 -22.39 16.45 27.14
N LEU A 578 -21.96 16.23 28.37
CA LEU A 578 -22.79 15.77 29.50
C LEU A 578 -22.00 16.08 30.77
N THR A 579 -21.94 17.38 31.08
CA THR A 579 -21.79 17.85 32.46
C THR A 579 -23.14 17.66 33.15
N CYS A 580 -23.17 16.79 34.16
CA CYS A 580 -23.97 16.98 35.36
C CYS A 580 -23.01 16.93 36.54
#